data_AF-A0A2N2PNE9-F1
#
_entry.id   AF-A0A2N2PNE9-F1
#
_cell.length_a   1.000
_cell.length_b   1.000
_cell.length_c   1.000
_cell.angle_alpha   90.00
_cell.angle_beta   90.00
_cell.angle_gamma   90.00
#
_symmetry.space_group_name_H-M   'P 1'
#
loop_
_entity.id
_entity.type
_entity.pdbx_description
1 polymer ?
#
loop_
_entity_poly.entity_id
_entity_poly.type
_entity_poly.pdbx_seq_one_letter_code
_entity_poly.pdbx_strand_id
1 'polypeptide(L)'
;MTNFARADVRIESTRASVSPDGSHKVVVDHVMPVMEGEADRYSGKMVVRVVDADGTTTLRRPVETSQISVIQTPKWLSPQVAACYYNIKKNAAGTLFVDLSVGGVLQVECVAPARKRAATGKIEALLTNLEVIAYGAQSERVSNVTRNGASVFPLVLKPLPVMDNAPLPLEAFQEVVDALKAWHDFLKAKNVTTWQREVASESFSPDEKHLAVLGCVEGKPVLFIAPLGAASANEGLAKTKMIKLDESIEVNCARDLRTPSSDEATEEDPPSSEGEFGGYRFTTAWKDSQSVEVIKETFETEDQALQKVPYLEVNLAGEMKKLPRAAVPNPANAGSETEPKAKTPASNQSVAPADSY
;
A
#
# COMPACT_ATOMS: atom_id res chain seq x y z
N MET A 1 -14.93 35.11 13.09
CA MET A 1 -13.48 34.86 13.29
C MET A 1 -13.36 33.78 14.34
N THR A 2 -13.28 32.52 13.92
CA THR A 2 -13.10 31.38 14.83
C THR A 2 -11.61 31.33 15.22
N ASN A 3 -11.33 31.64 16.48
CA ASN A 3 -10.03 31.40 17.09
C ASN A 3 -9.76 29.89 17.07
N PHE A 4 -8.86 29.44 16.20
CA PHE A 4 -8.21 28.13 16.37
C PHE A 4 -7.33 28.25 17.61
N ALA A 5 -7.85 27.83 18.77
CA ALA A 5 -7.02 27.61 19.94
C ALA A 5 -5.89 26.67 19.53
N ARG A 6 -4.63 27.04 19.83
CA ARG A 6 -3.50 26.12 19.68
C ARG A 6 -3.86 24.85 20.45
N ALA A 7 -3.97 23.72 19.75
CA ALA A 7 -4.14 22.44 20.41
C ALA A 7 -3.00 22.26 21.41
N ASP A 8 -3.33 21.96 22.66
CA ASP A 8 -2.33 21.62 23.66
C ASP A 8 -1.60 20.35 23.22
N VAL A 9 -0.28 20.36 23.33
CA VAL A 9 0.58 19.22 22.93
C VAL A 9 1.49 18.84 24.08
N ARG A 10 1.66 17.53 24.28
CA ARG A 10 2.66 16.96 25.17
C ARG A 10 3.83 16.42 24.34
N ILE A 11 5.05 16.72 24.77
CA ILE A 11 6.27 16.25 24.10
C ILE A 11 7.01 15.29 25.02
N GLU A 12 7.29 14.08 24.54
CA GLU A 12 8.17 13.11 25.20
C GLU A 12 9.40 12.88 24.34
N SER A 13 10.60 13.14 24.87
CA SER A 13 11.86 12.96 24.13
C SER A 13 12.54 11.66 24.51
N THR A 14 13.15 10.99 23.53
CA THR A 14 14.10 9.90 23.81
C THR A 14 15.30 10.42 24.59
N ARG A 15 16.08 9.51 25.19
CA ARG A 15 17.44 9.87 25.61
C ARG A 15 18.24 10.32 24.37
N ALA A 16 19.09 11.33 24.56
CA ALA A 16 20.01 11.76 23.53
C ALA A 16 21.08 10.68 23.30
N SER A 17 21.35 10.39 22.03
CA SER A 17 22.39 9.44 21.62
C SER A 17 23.54 10.19 20.99
N VAL A 18 24.72 10.14 21.59
CA VAL A 18 25.92 10.85 21.13
C VAL A 18 26.64 10.02 20.06
N SER A 19 27.08 10.66 18.98
CA SER A 19 27.82 10.02 17.90
C SER A 19 29.14 9.42 18.40
N PRO A 20 29.68 8.37 17.73
CA PRO A 20 30.92 7.73 18.16
C PRO A 20 32.12 8.69 18.28
N ASP A 21 32.15 9.76 17.48
CA ASP A 21 33.18 10.79 17.48
C ASP A 21 32.84 12.01 18.38
N GLY A 22 31.66 12.01 19.02
CA GLY A 22 31.21 13.09 19.90
C GLY A 22 30.76 14.38 19.18
N SER A 23 30.78 14.41 17.86
CA SER A 23 30.47 15.62 17.08
C SER A 23 28.98 15.98 17.06
N HIS A 24 28.10 15.00 17.25
CA HIS A 24 26.65 15.16 17.17
C HIS A 24 25.91 14.38 18.25
N LYS A 25 24.67 14.77 18.52
CA LYS A 25 23.69 13.98 19.27
C LYS A 25 22.36 13.96 18.54
N VAL A 26 21.73 12.77 18.53
CA VAL A 26 20.40 12.57 17.96
C VAL A 26 19.38 12.40 19.07
N VAL A 27 18.24 13.08 18.93
CA VAL A 27 17.06 12.96 19.79
C VAL A 27 15.83 12.79 18.91
N VAL A 28 14.91 11.93 19.32
CA VAL A 28 13.60 11.81 18.68
C VAL A 28 12.54 12.25 19.69
N ASP A 29 11.72 13.21 19.30
CA ASP A 29 10.60 13.69 20.09
C ASP A 29 9.31 13.03 19.61
N HIS A 30 8.49 12.59 20.56
CA HIS A 30 7.10 12.22 20.35
C HIS A 30 6.21 13.40 20.70
N VAL A 31 5.57 13.99 19.70
CA VAL A 31 4.67 15.13 19.86
C VAL A 31 3.23 14.61 19.83
N MET A 32 2.57 14.60 20.97
CA MET A 32 1.22 14.05 21.14
C MET A 32 0.20 15.16 21.35
N PRO A 33 -0.91 15.19 20.62
CA PRO A 33 -2.01 16.10 20.94
C PRO A 33 -2.63 15.71 22.29
N VAL A 34 -3.07 16.71 23.05
CA VAL A 34 -3.81 16.52 24.29
C VAL A 34 -5.30 16.58 23.98
N MET A 35 -6.01 15.48 24.25
CA MET A 35 -7.45 15.33 24.06
C MET A 35 -8.09 15.07 25.42
N GLU A 36 -9.05 15.90 25.82
CA GLU A 36 -9.76 15.76 27.10
C GLU A 36 -8.82 15.74 28.33
N GLY A 37 -7.69 16.45 28.25
CA GLY A 37 -6.69 16.54 29.33
C GLY A 37 -5.66 15.41 29.32
N GLU A 38 -5.80 14.40 28.46
CA GLU A 38 -4.88 13.27 28.33
C GLU A 38 -4.12 13.32 27.01
N ALA A 39 -2.85 12.91 27.02
CA ALA A 39 -2.06 12.87 25.79
C ALA A 39 -2.45 11.66 24.95
N ASP A 40 -2.93 11.89 23.73
CA ASP A 40 -3.21 10.80 22.78
C ASP A 40 -1.89 10.32 22.16
N ARG A 41 -1.35 9.26 22.76
CA ARG A 41 -0.12 8.62 22.31
C ARG A 41 -0.22 8.08 20.89
N TYR A 42 -1.41 7.71 20.43
CA TYR A 42 -1.58 7.02 19.15
C TYR A 42 -1.71 7.97 17.96
N SER A 43 -2.12 9.22 18.16
CA SER A 43 -2.13 10.22 17.08
C SER A 43 -0.88 11.11 17.06
N GLY A 44 0.10 10.79 17.91
CA GLY A 44 1.35 11.53 18.00
C GLY A 44 2.22 11.42 16.74
N LYS A 45 3.03 12.47 16.52
CA LYS A 45 4.00 12.59 15.43
C LYS A 45 5.43 12.50 15.96
N MET A 46 6.38 12.09 15.12
CA MET A 46 7.80 12.16 15.47
C MET A 46 8.45 13.44 14.96
N VAL A 47 9.41 13.96 15.73
CA VAL A 47 10.36 14.97 15.27
C VAL A 47 11.77 14.48 15.57
N VAL A 48 12.56 14.27 14.52
CA VAL A 48 13.99 13.97 14.64
C VAL A 48 14.75 15.28 14.81
N ARG A 49 15.64 15.34 15.79
CA ARG A 49 16.57 16.45 16.00
C ARG A 49 18.01 15.95 16.05
N VAL A 50 18.87 16.59 15.27
CA VAL A 50 20.33 16.47 15.39
C VAL A 50 20.85 17.78 15.96
N VAL A 51 21.68 17.67 16.98
CA VAL A 51 22.36 18.80 17.61
C VAL A 51 23.85 18.54 17.54
N ASP A 52 24.63 19.53 17.14
CA ASP A 52 26.10 19.44 17.13
C ASP A 52 26.70 19.57 18.54
N ALA A 53 28.03 19.46 18.62
CA ALA A 53 28.79 19.59 19.86
C ALA A 53 28.61 20.97 20.53
N ASP A 54 28.38 22.03 19.75
CA ASP A 54 28.19 23.40 20.23
C ASP A 54 26.77 23.65 20.75
N GLY A 55 25.87 22.69 20.58
CA GLY A 55 24.48 22.77 21.03
C GLY A 55 23.53 23.36 19.98
N THR A 56 23.99 23.59 18.75
CA THR A 56 23.17 24.09 17.64
C THR A 56 22.39 22.95 17.02
N THR A 57 21.09 23.17 16.77
CA THR A 57 20.26 22.18 16.07
C THR A 57 20.55 22.26 14.56
N THR A 58 21.26 21.26 14.03
CA THR A 58 21.67 21.20 12.62
C THR A 58 20.63 20.50 11.74
N LEU A 59 19.80 19.62 12.32
CA LEU A 59 18.65 19.01 11.65
C LEU A 59 17.44 19.03 12.58
N ARG A 60 16.29 19.42 12.06
CA ARG A 60 14.99 19.25 12.71
C ARG A 60 13.97 18.81 11.68
N ARG A 61 13.54 17.55 11.74
CA ARG A 61 12.68 16.96 10.72
C ARG A 61 11.41 16.36 11.33
N PRO A 62 10.21 16.89 11.03
CA PRO A 62 8.97 16.17 11.33
C PRO A 62 8.88 14.92 10.47
N VAL A 63 8.41 13.84 11.08
CA VAL A 63 8.22 12.52 10.46
C VAL A 63 6.77 12.12 10.68
N GLU A 64 6.08 11.78 9.60
CA GLU A 64 4.71 11.28 9.64
C GLU A 64 4.72 9.76 9.81
N THR A 65 3.97 9.25 10.77
CA THR A 65 4.14 7.88 11.25
C THR A 65 2.81 7.22 11.46
N SER A 66 2.78 5.90 11.29
CA SER A 66 1.62 5.10 11.65
C SER A 66 1.56 4.95 13.17
N GLN A 67 0.50 5.47 13.79
CA GLN A 67 0.10 5.30 15.19
C GLN A 67 1.16 4.75 16.18
N ILE A 68 2.05 5.63 16.63
CA ILE A 68 3.19 5.26 17.48
C ILE A 68 2.71 4.84 18.88
N SER A 69 3.37 3.84 19.44
CA SER A 69 3.16 3.44 20.83
C SER A 69 4.40 3.66 21.71
N VAL A 70 5.57 3.25 21.21
CA VAL A 70 6.85 3.30 21.93
C VAL A 70 7.96 3.66 20.96
N ILE A 71 8.85 4.57 21.37
CA ILE A 71 10.04 4.97 20.63
C ILE A 71 11.26 4.61 21.46
N GLN A 72 12.23 3.94 20.84
CA GLN A 72 13.48 3.59 21.50
C GLN A 72 14.54 4.67 21.36
N THR A 73 15.55 4.61 22.24
CA THR A 73 16.70 5.52 22.13
C THR A 73 17.43 5.27 20.80
N PRO A 74 17.77 6.33 20.03
CA PRO A 74 18.52 6.18 18.79
C PRO A 74 19.86 5.47 19.00
N LYS A 75 20.26 4.67 18.03
CA LYS A 75 21.54 3.95 18.01
C LYS A 75 22.34 4.38 16.79
N TRP A 76 23.61 4.73 17.00
CA TRP A 76 24.53 4.99 15.91
C TRP A 76 24.95 3.67 15.26
N LEU A 77 24.77 3.58 13.95
CA LEU A 77 25.18 2.46 13.12
C LEU A 77 26.53 2.72 12.44
N SER A 78 26.84 3.99 12.21
CA SER A 78 28.13 4.51 11.78
C SER A 78 28.31 5.95 12.34
N PRO A 79 29.45 6.63 12.13
CA PRO A 79 29.58 8.04 12.48
C PRO A 79 28.58 8.97 11.78
N GLN A 80 28.03 8.56 10.63
CA GLN A 80 27.13 9.37 9.81
C GLN A 80 25.67 8.93 9.84
N VAL A 81 25.42 7.69 10.29
CA VAL A 81 24.07 7.09 10.24
C VAL A 81 23.66 6.68 11.65
N ALA A 82 22.55 7.26 12.11
CA ALA A 82 21.85 6.81 13.31
C ALA A 82 20.51 6.18 12.93
N ALA A 83 20.02 5.25 13.75
CA ALA A 83 18.73 4.63 13.56
C ALA A 83 17.91 4.59 14.85
N CYS A 84 16.59 4.68 14.74
CA CYS A 84 15.65 4.66 15.86
C CYS A 84 14.51 3.70 15.54
N TYR A 85 14.32 2.71 16.40
CA TYR A 85 13.20 1.79 16.32
C TYR A 85 11.98 2.35 17.05
N TYR A 86 10.79 2.09 16.50
CA TYR A 86 9.53 2.40 17.15
C TYR A 86 8.46 1.36 16.82
N ASN A 87 7.56 1.16 17.78
CA ASN A 87 6.42 0.26 17.67
C ASN A 87 5.18 0.99 17.18
N ILE A 88 4.49 0.38 16.22
CA ILE A 88 3.21 0.82 15.68
C ILE A 88 2.10 -0.04 16.30
N LYS A 89 0.91 0.53 16.52
CA LYS A 89 -0.25 -0.24 17.00
C LYS A 89 -0.57 -1.39 16.01
N LYS A 90 -0.84 -2.60 16.54
CA LYS A 90 -1.23 -3.84 15.79
C LYS A 90 -0.09 -4.57 15.05
N ASN A 91 0.94 -5.01 15.77
CA ASN A 91 2.01 -5.89 15.26
C ASN A 91 2.81 -5.32 14.07
N ALA A 92 2.83 -4.00 13.96
CA ALA A 92 3.64 -3.28 12.98
C ALA A 92 4.80 -2.58 13.71
N ALA A 93 5.91 -2.40 13.01
CA ALA A 93 7.07 -1.71 13.54
C ALA A 93 7.72 -0.87 12.44
N GLY A 94 8.48 0.13 12.87
CA GLY A 94 9.23 0.98 11.97
C GLY A 94 10.63 1.27 12.46
N THR A 95 11.50 1.57 11.51
CA THR A 95 12.83 2.12 11.76
C THR A 95 12.93 3.48 11.07
N LEU A 96 13.41 4.48 11.80
CA LEU A 96 13.90 5.73 11.24
C LEU A 96 15.41 5.66 11.12
N PHE A 97 15.94 6.02 9.96
CA PHE A 97 17.35 6.29 9.74
C PHE A 97 17.56 7.80 9.59
N VAL A 98 18.64 8.29 10.18
CA VAL A 98 19.11 9.67 10.08
C VAL A 98 20.47 9.61 9.45
N ASP A 99 20.60 10.14 8.24
CA ASP A 99 21.85 10.18 7.49
C ASP A 99 22.36 11.62 7.44
N LEU A 100 23.43 11.88 8.19
CA LEU A 100 24.04 13.19 8.30
C LEU A 100 24.78 13.61 7.02
N SER A 101 25.20 12.66 6.18
CA SER A 101 25.94 12.98 4.96
C SER A 101 25.09 13.74 3.93
N VAL A 102 23.78 13.48 3.96
CA VAL A 102 22.78 14.11 3.06
C VAL A 102 21.77 14.97 3.82
N GLY A 103 21.86 15.05 5.16
CA GLY A 103 20.90 15.77 6.00
C GLY A 103 19.47 15.23 5.90
N GLY A 104 19.33 13.94 5.60
CA GLY A 104 18.07 13.28 5.28
C GLY A 104 17.57 12.38 6.42
N VAL A 105 16.26 12.13 6.42
CA VAL A 105 15.64 11.10 7.25
C VAL A 105 14.93 10.10 6.36
N LEU A 106 15.16 8.82 6.59
CA LEU A 106 14.51 7.73 5.87
C LEU A 106 13.71 6.90 6.86
N GLN A 107 12.44 6.69 6.58
CA GLN A 107 11.54 5.86 7.38
C GLN A 107 11.22 4.59 6.62
N VAL A 108 11.25 3.46 7.34
CA VAL A 108 10.87 2.15 6.84
C VAL A 108 9.84 1.58 7.81
N GLU A 109 8.60 1.39 7.36
CA GLU A 109 7.52 0.79 8.15
C GLU A 109 7.02 -0.50 7.52
N CYS A 110 6.94 -1.57 8.31
CA CYS A 110 6.17 -2.75 7.96
C CYS A 110 4.75 -2.57 8.52
N VAL A 111 3.84 -2.09 7.69
CA VAL A 111 2.44 -1.87 8.04
C VAL A 111 1.63 -3.08 7.56
N ALA A 112 0.65 -3.53 8.32
CA ALA A 112 -0.31 -4.52 7.85
C ALA A 112 -1.60 -3.83 7.38
N PRO A 113 -1.70 -3.27 6.16
CA PRO A 113 -2.97 -2.75 5.67
C PRO A 113 -3.99 -3.89 5.59
N ALA A 114 -5.17 -3.62 6.16
CA ALA A 114 -6.32 -4.49 5.99
C ALA A 114 -6.97 -4.19 4.65
N ARG A 115 -7.05 -5.20 3.77
CA ARG A 115 -7.94 -5.17 2.63
C ARG A 115 -9.36 -5.34 3.16
N LYS A 116 -10.25 -4.37 2.95
CA LYS A 116 -11.67 -4.48 3.32
C LYS A 116 -12.50 -4.84 2.08
N ARG A 117 -13.57 -5.62 2.30
CA ARG A 117 -14.69 -5.78 1.36
C ARG A 117 -15.35 -4.41 1.24
N ALA A 118 -15.41 -3.86 0.04
CA ALA A 118 -16.09 -2.58 -0.17
C ALA A 118 -17.55 -2.65 0.32
N ALA A 119 -18.24 -3.78 0.09
CA ALA A 119 -19.65 -3.98 0.46
C ALA A 119 -19.94 -4.10 1.97
N THR A 120 -19.02 -4.63 2.77
CA THR A 120 -19.32 -4.99 4.18
C THR A 120 -18.39 -4.32 5.19
N GLY A 121 -17.37 -3.60 4.72
CA GLY A 121 -16.28 -3.12 5.57
C GLY A 121 -15.47 -4.24 6.26
N LYS A 122 -15.79 -5.52 6.02
CA LYS A 122 -15.12 -6.68 6.63
C LYS A 122 -13.75 -6.89 6.00
N ILE A 123 -12.77 -7.28 6.80
CA ILE A 123 -11.42 -7.54 6.31
C ILE A 123 -11.42 -8.78 5.41
N GLU A 124 -11.09 -8.62 4.12
CA GLU A 124 -10.86 -9.68 3.14
C GLU A 124 -9.51 -10.37 3.36
N ALA A 125 -8.48 -9.57 3.63
CA ALA A 125 -7.12 -10.05 3.82
C ALA A 125 -6.31 -9.05 4.64
N LEU A 126 -5.39 -9.53 5.47
CA LEU A 126 -4.32 -8.71 6.01
C LEU A 126 -3.17 -8.77 5.02
N LEU A 127 -2.87 -7.65 4.37
CA LEU A 127 -1.72 -7.52 3.50
C LEU A 127 -0.56 -6.99 4.36
N THR A 128 0.64 -7.54 4.20
CA THR A 128 1.84 -6.89 4.72
C THR A 128 2.30 -5.91 3.65
N ASN A 129 2.42 -4.64 3.99
CA ASN A 129 2.91 -3.58 3.12
C ASN A 129 4.19 -3.03 3.75
N LEU A 130 5.21 -2.87 2.91
CA LEU A 130 6.42 -2.18 3.30
C LEU A 130 6.32 -0.76 2.76
N GLU A 131 6.29 0.22 3.65
CA GLU A 131 6.30 1.62 3.28
C GLU A 131 7.69 2.20 3.54
N VAL A 132 8.23 2.87 2.53
CA VAL A 132 9.48 3.61 2.64
C VAL A 132 9.18 5.08 2.38
N ILE A 133 9.56 5.95 3.32
CA ILE A 133 9.34 7.40 3.20
C ILE A 133 10.69 8.11 3.34
N ALA A 134 11.10 8.81 2.29
CA ALA A 134 12.29 9.65 2.29
C ALA A 134 11.89 11.11 2.58
N TYR A 135 12.38 11.67 3.67
CA TYR A 135 12.10 13.03 4.11
C TYR A 135 13.23 13.98 3.69
N GLY A 136 13.02 14.69 2.59
CA GLY A 136 13.93 15.72 2.06
C GLY A 136 13.28 17.10 2.01
N ALA A 137 13.57 17.90 0.98
CA ALA A 137 12.83 19.15 0.72
C ALA A 137 11.34 18.88 0.45
N GLN A 138 11.07 17.78 -0.24
CA GLN A 138 9.75 17.17 -0.36
C GLN A 138 9.84 15.75 0.21
N SER A 139 8.78 15.31 0.87
CA SER A 139 8.68 13.93 1.33
C SER A 139 8.21 13.05 0.19
N GLU A 140 8.89 11.92 -0.02
CA GLU A 140 8.50 10.92 -1.00
C GLU A 140 8.08 9.66 -0.27
N ARG A 141 6.88 9.15 -0.57
CA ARG A 141 6.35 7.89 -0.04
C ARG A 141 6.30 6.84 -1.13
N VAL A 142 6.90 5.69 -0.85
CA VAL A 142 6.93 4.53 -1.75
C VAL A 142 6.29 3.34 -1.04
N SER A 143 5.07 2.97 -1.46
CA SER A 143 4.35 1.79 -0.96
C SER A 143 4.70 0.56 -1.79
N ASN A 144 5.15 -0.51 -1.12
CA ASN A 144 5.68 -1.69 -1.79
C ASN A 144 4.75 -2.92 -1.71
N VAL A 145 4.67 -3.66 -2.81
CA VAL A 145 4.15 -5.02 -2.83
C VAL A 145 5.16 -5.93 -2.13
N THR A 146 4.69 -6.67 -1.12
CA THR A 146 5.52 -7.66 -0.43
C THR A 146 5.14 -9.09 -0.84
N ARG A 147 6.12 -9.99 -0.86
CA ARG A 147 5.92 -11.42 -1.09
C ARG A 147 6.99 -12.19 -0.34
N ASN A 148 6.61 -13.20 0.44
CA ASN A 148 7.53 -14.05 1.22
C ASN A 148 8.49 -13.23 2.11
N GLY A 149 7.99 -12.14 2.71
CA GLY A 149 8.75 -11.24 3.58
C GLY A 149 9.66 -10.25 2.85
N ALA A 150 9.86 -10.41 1.54
CA ALA A 150 10.61 -9.49 0.68
C ALA A 150 9.70 -8.38 0.14
N SER A 151 10.32 -7.26 -0.25
CA SER A 151 9.68 -6.25 -1.08
C SER A 151 9.99 -6.56 -2.53
N VAL A 152 8.96 -6.80 -3.36
CA VAL A 152 9.17 -7.25 -4.74
C VAL A 152 8.95 -6.13 -5.76
N PHE A 153 8.26 -5.05 -5.39
CA PHE A 153 8.05 -3.88 -6.24
C PHE A 153 7.49 -2.69 -5.43
N PRO A 154 7.85 -1.43 -5.72
CA PRO A 154 8.88 -1.01 -6.67
C PRO A 154 10.30 -1.14 -6.12
N LEU A 155 10.49 -1.08 -4.80
CA LEU A 155 11.81 -1.26 -4.18
C LEU A 155 12.06 -2.75 -4.02
N VAL A 156 12.81 -3.36 -4.94
CA VAL A 156 13.17 -4.78 -4.85
C VAL A 156 14.18 -4.95 -3.71
N LEU A 157 13.71 -5.45 -2.57
CA LEU A 157 14.48 -5.66 -1.34
C LEU A 157 14.37 -7.11 -0.92
N LYS A 158 15.47 -7.64 -0.37
CA LYS A 158 15.46 -8.96 0.29
C LYS A 158 14.48 -8.96 1.47
N PRO A 159 14.11 -10.16 1.98
CA PRO A 159 13.35 -10.24 3.22
C PRO A 159 14.02 -9.41 4.31
N LEU A 160 13.29 -8.44 4.84
CA LEU A 160 13.82 -7.63 5.93
C LEU A 160 13.99 -8.52 7.17
N PRO A 161 15.04 -8.31 7.98
CA PRO A 161 15.20 -9.03 9.22
C PRO A 161 14.00 -8.72 10.14
N VAL A 162 13.65 -9.69 10.99
CA VAL A 162 12.60 -9.49 11.99
C VAL A 162 12.98 -8.32 12.88
N MET A 163 12.10 -7.33 12.97
CA MET A 163 12.34 -6.14 13.78
C MET A 163 11.97 -6.40 15.24
N ASP A 164 12.84 -7.09 15.97
CA ASP A 164 12.66 -7.44 17.38
C ASP A 164 13.23 -6.35 18.30
N ASN A 165 12.45 -5.27 18.51
CA ASN A 165 12.82 -4.21 19.46
C ASN A 165 14.23 -3.62 19.23
N ALA A 166 14.69 -3.61 17.97
CA ALA A 166 15.96 -3.05 17.56
C ALA A 166 15.81 -2.43 16.16
N PRO A 167 16.55 -1.34 15.87
CA PRO A 167 16.52 -0.78 14.53
C PRO A 167 17.14 -1.75 13.53
N LEU A 168 16.67 -1.66 12.28
CA LEU A 168 17.30 -2.34 11.15
C LEU A 168 18.81 -1.99 11.05
N PRO A 169 19.66 -2.94 10.61
CA PRO A 169 21.11 -2.74 10.55
C PRO A 169 21.53 -1.82 9.39
N LEU A 170 22.80 -1.42 9.36
CA LEU A 170 23.33 -0.48 8.37
C LEU A 170 23.24 -1.04 6.94
N GLU A 171 23.43 -2.34 6.79
CA GLU A 171 23.35 -3.02 5.51
C GLU A 171 21.93 -2.91 4.92
N ALA A 172 20.90 -3.04 5.76
CA ALA A 172 19.51 -2.87 5.34
C ALA A 172 19.22 -1.42 4.94
N PHE A 173 19.78 -0.43 5.66
CA PHE A 173 19.70 0.98 5.24
C PHE A 173 20.27 1.19 3.84
N GLN A 174 21.48 0.67 3.59
CA GLN A 174 22.14 0.82 2.29
C GLN A 174 21.34 0.12 1.18
N GLU A 175 20.80 -1.08 1.43
CA GLU A 175 19.94 -1.77 0.46
C GLU A 175 18.69 -0.94 0.10
N VAL A 176 18.07 -0.27 1.09
CA VAL A 176 16.91 0.61 0.82
C VAL A 176 17.32 1.86 0.03
N VAL A 177 18.43 2.50 0.36
CA VAL A 177 18.96 3.66 -0.37
C VAL A 177 19.28 3.30 -1.82
N ASP A 178 19.94 2.15 -2.04
CA ASP A 178 20.28 1.68 -3.38
C ASP A 178 19.03 1.34 -4.20
N ALA A 179 18.01 0.74 -3.58
CA ALA A 179 16.74 0.45 -4.23
C ALA A 179 15.94 1.71 -4.57
N LEU A 180 15.93 2.72 -3.69
CA LEU A 180 15.32 4.03 -3.96
C LEU A 180 16.00 4.71 -5.14
N LYS A 181 17.34 4.72 -5.15
CA LYS A 181 18.10 5.28 -6.27
C LYS A 181 17.78 4.56 -7.58
N ALA A 182 17.75 3.22 -7.59
CA ALA A 182 17.39 2.45 -8.76
C ALA A 182 15.97 2.76 -9.26
N TRP A 183 15.02 2.94 -8.34
CA TRP A 183 13.66 3.35 -8.66
C TRP A 183 13.60 4.75 -9.28
N HIS A 184 14.32 5.72 -8.71
CA HIS A 184 14.43 7.08 -9.27
C HIS A 184 15.05 7.09 -10.65
N ASP A 185 16.12 6.32 -10.86
CA ASP A 185 16.77 6.20 -12.15
C ASP A 185 15.82 5.57 -13.19
N PHE A 186 15.03 4.57 -12.79
CA PHE A 186 13.98 3.98 -13.63
C PHE A 186 12.90 5.01 -14.00
N LEU A 187 12.35 5.74 -13.03
CA LEU A 187 11.33 6.76 -13.27
C LEU A 187 11.86 7.88 -14.19
N LYS A 188 13.08 8.36 -13.92
CA LYS A 188 13.77 9.37 -14.72
C LYS A 188 13.97 8.91 -16.15
N ALA A 189 14.40 7.66 -16.37
CA ALA A 189 14.56 7.09 -17.71
C ALA A 189 13.22 6.99 -18.48
N LYS A 190 12.09 6.98 -17.77
CA LYS A 190 10.74 6.98 -18.34
C LYS A 190 10.10 8.38 -18.39
N ASN A 191 10.83 9.43 -18.02
CA ASN A 191 10.34 10.80 -17.87
C ASN A 191 9.13 10.89 -16.93
N VAL A 192 9.16 10.17 -15.81
CA VAL A 192 8.10 10.16 -14.79
C VAL A 192 8.54 10.99 -13.60
N THR A 193 7.67 11.92 -13.20
CA THR A 193 7.89 12.78 -12.02
C THR A 193 7.08 12.34 -10.81
N THR A 194 5.82 11.95 -11.04
CA THR A 194 4.90 11.51 -9.98
C THR A 194 4.40 10.11 -10.26
N TRP A 195 4.43 9.28 -9.23
CA TRP A 195 3.95 7.90 -9.25
C TRP A 195 3.18 7.60 -7.96
N GLN A 196 2.12 6.82 -8.07
CA GLN A 196 1.43 6.23 -6.92
C GLN A 196 0.91 4.85 -7.29
N ARG A 197 1.09 3.88 -6.39
CA ARG A 197 0.59 2.52 -6.58
C ARG A 197 -0.92 2.47 -6.34
N GLU A 198 -1.64 1.71 -7.15
CA GLU A 198 -3.03 1.36 -6.86
C GLU A 198 -3.08 0.26 -5.80
N VAL A 199 -3.73 0.55 -4.68
CA VAL A 199 -3.78 -0.33 -3.52
C VAL A 199 -4.51 -1.64 -3.86
N ALA A 200 -3.92 -2.77 -3.47
CA ALA A 200 -4.53 -4.11 -3.60
C ALA A 200 -4.92 -4.48 -5.05
N SER A 201 -4.21 -3.93 -6.03
CA SER A 201 -4.37 -4.25 -7.46
C SER A 201 -3.45 -5.38 -7.92
N GLU A 202 -2.49 -5.78 -7.08
CA GLU A 202 -1.45 -6.73 -7.43
C GLU A 202 -1.93 -8.17 -7.64
N SER A 203 -1.29 -8.89 -8.57
CA SER A 203 -1.44 -10.34 -8.75
C SER A 203 -0.15 -11.00 -9.23
N PHE A 204 0.03 -12.27 -8.89
CA PHE A 204 1.23 -13.04 -9.19
C PHE A 204 0.94 -14.10 -10.24
N SER A 205 1.87 -14.30 -11.18
CA SER A 205 1.71 -15.30 -12.24
C SER A 205 1.66 -16.72 -11.66
N PRO A 206 0.98 -17.68 -12.32
CA PRO A 206 0.85 -19.05 -11.80
C PRO A 206 2.19 -19.77 -11.61
N ASP A 207 3.22 -19.38 -12.36
CA ASP A 207 4.59 -19.89 -12.24
C ASP A 207 5.47 -19.10 -11.26
N GLU A 208 4.90 -18.11 -10.57
CA GLU A 208 5.55 -17.20 -9.62
C GLU A 208 6.80 -16.50 -10.17
N LYS A 209 6.82 -16.20 -11.48
CA LYS A 209 7.92 -15.46 -12.10
C LYS A 209 7.62 -13.98 -12.31
N HIS A 210 6.36 -13.57 -12.26
CA HIS A 210 5.97 -12.21 -12.55
C HIS A 210 4.92 -11.69 -11.56
N LEU A 211 5.00 -10.39 -11.32
CA LEU A 211 4.02 -9.58 -10.63
C LEU A 211 3.37 -8.65 -11.66
N ALA A 212 2.05 -8.52 -11.59
CA ALA A 212 1.33 -7.45 -12.24
C ALA A 212 0.72 -6.55 -11.18
N VAL A 213 0.78 -5.23 -11.36
CA VAL A 213 0.24 -4.26 -10.42
C VAL A 213 -0.20 -3.00 -11.15
N LEU A 214 -1.33 -2.42 -10.75
CA LEU A 214 -1.79 -1.14 -11.30
C LEU A 214 -1.19 0.02 -10.51
N GLY A 215 -1.15 1.18 -11.15
CA GLY A 215 -0.98 2.43 -10.46
C GLY A 215 -1.13 3.60 -11.40
N CYS A 216 -0.57 4.72 -10.98
CA CYS A 216 -0.80 6.02 -11.59
C CYS A 216 0.51 6.73 -11.81
N VAL A 217 0.73 7.14 -13.05
CA VAL A 217 1.84 8.00 -13.43
C VAL A 217 1.23 9.30 -13.93
N GLU A 218 1.53 10.41 -13.26
CA GLU A 218 1.04 11.74 -13.66
C GLU A 218 -0.49 11.79 -13.78
N GLY A 219 -1.18 11.13 -12.84
CA GLY A 219 -2.64 11.03 -12.82
C GLY A 219 -3.24 10.11 -13.90
N LYS A 220 -2.42 9.32 -14.61
CA LYS A 220 -2.88 8.40 -15.66
C LYS A 220 -2.68 6.93 -15.27
N PRO A 221 -3.63 6.05 -15.59
CA PRO A 221 -3.55 4.63 -15.26
C PRO A 221 -2.42 3.95 -16.02
N VAL A 222 -1.65 3.13 -15.30
CA VAL A 222 -0.57 2.33 -15.85
C VAL A 222 -0.60 0.93 -15.24
N LEU A 223 -0.25 -0.07 -16.05
CA LEU A 223 0.02 -1.42 -15.63
C LEU A 223 1.53 -1.61 -15.55
N PHE A 224 2.01 -2.07 -14.40
CA PHE A 224 3.36 -2.58 -14.24
C PHE A 224 3.38 -4.10 -14.32
N ILE A 225 4.29 -4.65 -15.11
CA ILE A 225 4.62 -6.08 -15.10
C ILE A 225 6.09 -6.19 -14.73
N ALA A 226 6.37 -6.70 -13.53
CA ALA A 226 7.71 -6.81 -12.97
C ALA A 226 8.10 -8.29 -12.81
N PRO A 227 9.36 -8.68 -13.11
CA PRO A 227 9.83 -10.02 -12.80
C PRO A 227 10.03 -10.20 -11.30
N LEU A 228 9.79 -11.41 -10.83
CA LEU A 228 10.10 -11.85 -9.48
C LEU A 228 11.47 -12.55 -9.45
N GLY A 229 12.12 -12.52 -8.28
CA GLY A 229 13.40 -13.20 -8.07
C GLY A 229 14.63 -12.50 -8.66
N ALA A 230 14.53 -11.21 -9.01
CA ALA A 230 15.69 -10.40 -9.38
C ALA A 230 16.68 -10.31 -8.21
N ALA A 231 17.99 -10.33 -8.50
CA ALA A 231 19.02 -10.26 -7.47
C ALA A 231 19.21 -8.84 -6.91
N SER A 232 18.74 -7.82 -7.63
CA SER A 232 18.82 -6.41 -7.24
C SER A 232 17.68 -5.59 -7.85
N ALA A 233 17.42 -4.40 -7.30
CA ALA A 233 16.46 -3.45 -7.84
C ALA A 233 16.77 -3.04 -9.28
N ASN A 234 18.03 -2.76 -9.61
CA ASN A 234 18.43 -2.43 -10.99
C ASN A 234 18.09 -3.53 -11.98
N GLU A 235 18.36 -4.80 -11.63
CA GLU A 235 18.06 -5.92 -12.51
C GLU A 235 16.55 -6.12 -12.71
N GLY A 236 15.76 -6.03 -11.63
CA GLY A 236 14.31 -6.17 -11.69
C GLY A 236 13.65 -5.05 -12.50
N LEU A 237 14.06 -3.81 -12.25
CA LEU A 237 13.51 -2.62 -12.91
C LEU A 237 13.90 -2.54 -14.39
N ALA A 238 15.10 -2.97 -14.78
CA ALA A 238 15.52 -3.02 -16.18
C ALA A 238 14.61 -3.93 -17.04
N LYS A 239 14.01 -4.95 -16.44
CA LYS A 239 13.09 -5.91 -17.08
C LYS A 239 11.62 -5.57 -16.83
N THR A 240 11.33 -4.58 -15.99
CA THR A 240 9.97 -4.17 -15.65
C THR A 240 9.34 -3.40 -16.81
N LYS A 241 8.11 -3.76 -17.15
CA LYS A 241 7.30 -3.05 -18.14
C LYS A 241 6.37 -2.06 -17.45
N MET A 242 6.30 -0.86 -18.00
CA MET A 242 5.32 0.16 -17.65
C MET A 242 4.46 0.40 -18.89
N ILE A 243 3.18 0.02 -18.81
CA ILE A 243 2.25 -0.01 -19.93
C ILE A 243 1.17 1.02 -19.65
N LYS A 244 1.08 2.04 -20.51
CA LYS A 244 0.03 3.07 -20.40
C LYS A 244 -1.32 2.45 -20.75
N LEU A 245 -2.27 2.62 -19.85
CA LEU A 245 -3.61 2.10 -20.01
C LEU A 245 -4.54 3.19 -20.57
N ASP A 246 -5.70 2.76 -21.05
CA ASP A 246 -6.79 3.63 -21.49
C ASP A 246 -7.38 4.38 -20.28
N GLU A 247 -7.75 5.65 -20.45
CA GLU A 247 -8.28 6.50 -19.38
C GLU A 247 -9.62 6.00 -18.81
N SER A 248 -10.33 5.10 -19.50
CA SER A 248 -11.50 4.38 -18.97
C SER A 248 -11.18 3.41 -17.84
N ILE A 249 -9.90 3.09 -17.60
CA ILE A 249 -9.45 2.33 -16.43
C ILE A 249 -9.24 3.33 -15.29
N GLU A 250 -10.27 3.47 -14.47
CA GLU A 250 -10.30 4.41 -13.36
C GLU A 250 -9.74 3.77 -12.09
N VAL A 251 -8.47 4.04 -11.83
CA VAL A 251 -7.76 3.67 -10.60
C VAL A 251 -7.84 4.79 -9.57
N ASN A 252 -7.91 4.46 -8.29
CA ASN A 252 -8.12 5.44 -7.22
C ASN A 252 -6.95 6.43 -7.11
N CYS A 253 -5.71 5.96 -7.30
CA CYS A 253 -4.55 6.84 -7.28
C CYS A 253 -4.56 7.95 -8.36
N ALA A 254 -5.40 7.84 -9.40
CA ALA A 254 -5.54 8.85 -10.45
C ALA A 254 -6.65 9.85 -10.11
N ARG A 255 -7.61 9.44 -9.28
CA ARG A 255 -8.73 10.27 -8.81
C ARG A 255 -8.25 11.24 -7.73
N ASP A 256 -7.42 10.79 -6.80
CA ASP A 256 -6.87 11.61 -5.71
C ASP A 256 -6.06 12.83 -6.20
N LEU A 257 -5.52 12.75 -7.42
CA LEU A 257 -4.77 13.84 -8.07
C LEU A 257 -5.65 14.80 -8.87
N ARG A 258 -6.91 14.46 -9.15
CA ARG A 258 -7.88 15.38 -9.76
C ARG A 258 -8.41 16.29 -8.65
N THR A 259 -7.75 17.44 -8.47
CA THR A 259 -8.34 18.52 -7.68
C THR A 259 -9.70 18.87 -8.29
N PRO A 260 -10.81 18.85 -7.54
CA PRO A 260 -12.07 19.32 -8.08
C PRO A 260 -11.88 20.80 -8.42
N SER A 261 -11.91 21.14 -9.70
CA SER A 261 -12.03 22.53 -10.13
C SER A 261 -13.35 23.05 -9.55
N SER A 262 -13.28 24.14 -8.81
CA SER A 262 -14.37 24.75 -8.04
C SER A 262 -15.59 25.21 -8.86
N ASP A 263 -15.63 24.95 -10.16
CA ASP A 263 -16.52 25.65 -11.09
C ASP A 263 -17.54 24.75 -11.80
N GLU A 264 -17.55 23.44 -11.53
CA GLU A 264 -18.60 22.53 -12.05
C GLU A 264 -19.11 21.60 -10.95
N ALA A 265 -19.77 22.18 -9.94
CA ALA A 265 -20.72 21.45 -9.11
C ALA A 265 -22.02 21.26 -9.92
N THR A 266 -22.01 20.35 -10.89
CA THR A 266 -23.25 19.75 -11.38
C THR A 266 -23.64 18.64 -10.40
N GLU A 267 -24.85 18.75 -9.87
CA GLU A 267 -25.53 17.74 -9.05
C GLU A 267 -25.59 16.40 -9.80
N GLU A 268 -24.56 15.57 -9.60
CA GLU A 268 -24.54 14.12 -9.64
C GLU A 268 -23.08 13.78 -9.28
N ASP A 269 -22.78 13.80 -7.98
CA ASP A 269 -21.52 13.22 -7.49
C ASP A 269 -21.47 11.78 -8.03
N PRO A 270 -20.46 11.41 -8.85
CA PRO A 270 -20.29 10.02 -9.22
C PRO A 270 -20.17 9.22 -7.91
N PRO A 271 -20.88 8.09 -7.76
CA PRO A 271 -20.88 7.33 -6.52
C PRO A 271 -19.44 7.10 -6.10
N SER A 272 -19.16 7.32 -4.81
CA SER A 272 -17.84 7.10 -4.27
C SER A 272 -17.44 5.67 -4.65
N SER A 273 -16.38 5.52 -5.46
CA SER A 273 -16.06 4.21 -6.08
C SER A 273 -15.58 3.18 -5.08
N GLU A 274 -15.35 3.59 -3.83
CA GLU A 274 -14.93 2.73 -2.75
C GLU A 274 -15.94 2.77 -1.60
N GLY A 275 -16.57 1.62 -1.35
CA GLY A 275 -17.33 1.41 -0.11
C GLY A 275 -18.84 1.58 -0.20
N GLU A 276 -19.38 1.91 -1.37
CA GLU A 276 -20.84 2.01 -1.59
C GLU A 276 -21.33 0.93 -2.57
N PHE A 277 -22.56 0.45 -2.34
CA PHE A 277 -23.25 -0.44 -3.29
C PHE A 277 -23.40 0.26 -4.65
N GLY A 278 -23.00 -0.43 -5.73
CA GLY A 278 -22.89 0.14 -7.07
C GLY A 278 -21.48 0.64 -7.44
N GLY A 279 -20.53 0.64 -6.51
CA GLY A 279 -19.13 0.98 -6.77
C GLY A 279 -18.38 -0.10 -7.56
N TYR A 280 -17.22 0.26 -8.13
CA TYR A 280 -16.31 -0.68 -8.79
C TYR A 280 -14.85 -0.27 -8.60
N ARG A 281 -13.94 -1.23 -8.78
CA ARG A 281 -12.50 -0.98 -8.88
C ARG A 281 -11.87 -1.79 -10.01
N PHE A 282 -10.65 -1.43 -10.36
CA PHE A 282 -9.81 -2.24 -11.25
C PHE A 282 -8.72 -2.97 -10.46
N THR A 283 -8.47 -4.22 -10.84
CA THR A 283 -7.40 -5.07 -10.29
C THR A 283 -6.73 -5.85 -11.41
N THR A 284 -5.70 -6.62 -11.09
CA THR A 284 -5.07 -7.55 -12.02
C THR A 284 -5.37 -9.00 -11.64
N ALA A 285 -5.42 -9.90 -12.63
CA ALA A 285 -5.31 -11.33 -12.41
C ALA A 285 -4.61 -11.99 -13.59
N TRP A 286 -3.88 -13.07 -13.35
CA TRP A 286 -3.21 -13.80 -14.42
C TRP A 286 -4.14 -14.84 -15.04
N LYS A 287 -4.28 -14.78 -16.35
CA LYS A 287 -5.00 -15.80 -17.15
C LYS A 287 -4.16 -17.05 -17.32
N ASP A 288 -2.87 -16.86 -17.56
CA ASP A 288 -1.86 -17.89 -17.69
C ASP A 288 -0.48 -17.32 -17.29
N SER A 289 0.61 -18.02 -17.55
CA SER A 289 1.97 -17.55 -17.21
C SER A 289 2.51 -16.45 -18.13
N GLN A 290 1.79 -16.08 -19.20
CA GLN A 290 2.22 -15.16 -20.25
C GLN A 290 1.30 -13.95 -20.43
N SER A 291 0.09 -14.00 -19.87
CA SER A 291 -0.93 -12.96 -20.02
C SER A 291 -1.58 -12.61 -18.69
N VAL A 292 -1.65 -11.30 -18.43
CA VAL A 292 -2.39 -10.71 -17.32
C VAL A 292 -3.66 -10.03 -17.85
N GLU A 293 -4.73 -10.17 -17.09
CA GLU A 293 -5.98 -9.47 -17.30
C GLU A 293 -6.11 -8.31 -16.31
N VAL A 294 -6.54 -7.15 -16.81
CA VAL A 294 -7.09 -6.08 -15.99
C VAL A 294 -8.58 -6.36 -15.82
N ILE A 295 -9.00 -6.57 -14.58
CA ILE A 295 -10.35 -6.98 -14.20
C ILE A 295 -11.07 -5.79 -13.57
N LYS A 296 -12.29 -5.53 -14.03
CA LYS A 296 -13.24 -4.68 -13.32
C LYS A 296 -13.97 -5.53 -12.28
N GLU A 297 -13.80 -5.19 -11.01
CA GLU A 297 -14.56 -5.77 -9.90
C GLU A 297 -15.72 -4.83 -9.54
N THR A 298 -16.96 -5.31 -9.62
CA THR A 298 -18.17 -4.54 -9.27
C THR A 298 -18.77 -5.04 -7.96
N PHE A 299 -19.15 -4.11 -7.09
CA PHE A 299 -19.77 -4.39 -5.79
C PHE A 299 -21.28 -4.11 -5.87
N GLU A 300 -22.08 -5.11 -6.25
CA GLU A 300 -23.52 -4.92 -6.49
C GLU A 300 -24.32 -4.79 -5.18
N THR A 301 -24.29 -5.80 -4.29
CA THR A 301 -25.03 -5.83 -3.00
C THR A 301 -24.29 -6.64 -1.91
N GLU A 302 -24.72 -6.56 -0.63
CA GLU A 302 -24.03 -7.17 0.52
C GLU A 302 -23.97 -8.70 0.43
N ASP A 303 -25.02 -9.28 -0.17
CA ASP A 303 -25.28 -10.71 -0.23
C ASP A 303 -24.86 -11.34 -1.57
N GLN A 304 -24.45 -10.54 -2.56
CA GLN A 304 -24.03 -11.03 -3.87
C GLN A 304 -22.52 -11.21 -3.95
N ALA A 305 -22.12 -12.27 -4.67
CA ALA A 305 -20.73 -12.53 -4.96
C ALA A 305 -20.13 -11.40 -5.82
N LEU A 306 -18.90 -11.03 -5.50
CA LEU A 306 -18.11 -10.04 -6.24
C LEU A 306 -18.10 -10.38 -7.75
N GLN A 307 -18.68 -9.52 -8.58
CA GLN A 307 -18.65 -9.71 -10.03
C GLN A 307 -17.29 -9.29 -10.56
N LYS A 308 -16.62 -10.19 -11.28
CA LYS A 308 -15.32 -9.94 -11.91
C LYS A 308 -15.46 -10.04 -13.42
N VAL A 309 -15.22 -8.94 -14.11
CA VAL A 309 -15.30 -8.87 -15.57
C VAL A 309 -13.92 -8.51 -16.13
N PRO A 310 -13.26 -9.42 -16.86
CA PRO A 310 -12.04 -9.09 -17.60
C PRO A 310 -12.31 -7.96 -18.61
N TYR A 311 -11.48 -6.92 -18.57
CA TYR A 311 -11.63 -5.71 -19.39
C TYR A 311 -10.54 -5.61 -20.47
N LEU A 312 -9.31 -5.95 -20.09
CA LEU A 312 -8.13 -5.88 -20.95
C LEU A 312 -7.27 -7.12 -20.69
N GLU A 313 -6.74 -7.74 -21.75
CA GLU A 313 -5.68 -8.73 -21.67
C GLU A 313 -4.37 -8.08 -22.15
N VAL A 314 -3.29 -8.28 -21.40
CA VAL A 314 -1.95 -7.76 -21.70
C VAL A 314 -0.95 -8.89 -21.59
N ASN A 315 -0.21 -9.16 -22.66
CA ASN A 315 0.82 -10.19 -22.62
C ASN A 315 2.14 -9.65 -22.06
N LEU A 316 3.09 -10.56 -21.77
CA LEU A 316 4.43 -10.17 -21.33
C LEU A 316 5.20 -9.32 -22.34
N ALA A 317 4.82 -9.30 -23.63
CA ALA A 317 5.40 -8.39 -24.62
C ALA A 317 4.91 -6.94 -24.44
N GLY A 318 3.80 -6.73 -23.73
CA GLY A 318 3.14 -5.44 -23.53
C GLY A 318 2.05 -5.16 -24.58
N GLU A 319 1.69 -6.17 -25.38
CA GLU A 319 0.62 -6.06 -26.36
C GLU A 319 -0.73 -6.17 -25.65
N MET A 320 -1.63 -5.27 -26.02
CA MET A 320 -2.92 -5.09 -25.36
C MET A 320 -4.08 -5.54 -26.24
N LYS A 321 -5.01 -6.28 -25.66
CA LYS A 321 -6.26 -6.71 -26.31
C LYS A 321 -7.45 -6.35 -25.43
N LYS A 322 -8.30 -5.42 -25.89
CA LYS A 322 -9.57 -5.14 -25.22
C LYS A 322 -10.47 -6.37 -25.31
N LEU A 323 -11.02 -6.78 -24.17
CA LEU A 323 -11.91 -7.92 -24.10
C LEU A 323 -13.37 -7.46 -24.29
N PRO A 324 -14.22 -8.25 -24.97
CA PRO A 324 -15.62 -7.90 -25.10
C PRO A 324 -16.27 -7.85 -23.71
N ARG A 325 -17.05 -6.79 -23.44
CA ARG A 325 -17.87 -6.72 -22.22
C ARG A 325 -18.72 -7.99 -22.17
N ALA A 326 -18.55 -8.81 -21.13
CA ALA A 326 -19.51 -9.87 -20.86
C ALA A 326 -20.88 -9.20 -20.70
N ALA A 327 -21.88 -9.66 -21.45
CA ALA A 327 -23.25 -9.23 -21.25
C ALA A 327 -23.63 -9.60 -19.82
N VAL A 328 -23.96 -8.61 -18.99
CA VAL A 328 -24.57 -8.86 -17.69
C VAL A 328 -25.81 -9.72 -17.96
N PRO A 329 -25.97 -10.91 -17.35
CA PRO A 329 -27.17 -11.70 -17.53
C PRO A 329 -28.34 -10.84 -17.07
N ASN A 330 -29.22 -10.48 -18.00
CA ASN A 330 -30.39 -9.69 -17.67
C ASN A 330 -31.26 -10.54 -16.72
N PRO A 331 -31.50 -10.15 -15.46
CA PRO A 331 -32.31 -10.95 -14.54
C PRO A 331 -33.76 -11.10 -15.02
N ALA A 332 -34.17 -10.32 -16.03
CA ALA A 332 -35.48 -10.39 -16.66
C ALA A 332 -35.72 -11.63 -17.57
N ASN A 333 -34.72 -12.49 -17.81
CA ASN A 333 -34.89 -13.68 -18.68
C ASN A 333 -34.86 -15.03 -17.96
N ALA A 334 -34.93 -15.07 -16.63
CA ALA A 334 -35.09 -16.31 -15.85
C ALA A 334 -36.54 -16.83 -15.85
N GLY A 335 -37.24 -16.75 -16.98
CA GLY A 335 -38.68 -17.00 -17.03
C GLY A 335 -39.18 -17.45 -18.39
N SER A 336 -38.74 -18.61 -18.87
CA SER A 336 -39.60 -19.55 -19.61
C SER A 336 -38.84 -20.85 -19.92
N GLU A 337 -38.71 -21.74 -18.95
CA GLU A 337 -38.63 -23.16 -19.27
C GLU A 337 -39.90 -23.84 -18.75
N THR A 338 -40.68 -24.26 -19.73
CA THR A 338 -41.89 -25.07 -19.70
C THR A 338 -41.93 -26.11 -18.58
N GLU A 339 -42.97 -26.01 -17.74
CA GLU A 339 -43.41 -27.08 -16.83
C GLU A 339 -43.62 -28.41 -17.59
N PRO A 340 -43.06 -29.54 -17.13
CA PRO A 340 -43.62 -30.84 -17.43
C PRO A 340 -44.76 -31.13 -16.44
N LYS A 341 -45.95 -31.34 -17.01
CA LYS A 341 -47.20 -31.75 -16.35
C LYS A 341 -46.97 -32.81 -15.25
N ALA A 342 -47.43 -32.49 -14.05
CA ALA A 342 -47.58 -33.44 -12.95
C ALA A 342 -48.59 -34.55 -13.33
N LYS A 343 -48.19 -35.82 -13.13
CA LYS A 343 -49.11 -36.94 -12.91
C LYS A 343 -48.99 -37.37 -11.44
N THR A 344 -50.12 -37.33 -10.75
CA THR A 344 -50.33 -37.86 -9.40
C THR A 344 -51.19 -39.14 -9.53
N PRO A 345 -51.36 -39.99 -8.49
CA PRO A 345 -50.41 -40.74 -7.68
C PRO A 345 -50.72 -42.27 -7.69
N ALA A 346 -49.93 -43.08 -7.00
CA ALA A 346 -50.46 -44.30 -6.35
C ALA A 346 -49.70 -44.59 -5.05
N SER A 347 -50.50 -44.80 -4.01
CA SER A 347 -50.16 -45.10 -2.62
C SER A 347 -49.55 -46.49 -2.44
N ASN A 348 -48.64 -46.68 -1.47
CA ASN A 348 -48.99 -47.26 -0.17
C ASN A 348 -47.76 -47.58 0.70
N GLN A 349 -47.93 -47.29 2.00
CA GLN A 349 -47.50 -48.05 3.19
C GLN A 349 -45.98 -48.14 3.46
N SER A 350 -45.48 -47.40 4.46
CA SER A 350 -45.19 -47.86 5.84
C SER A 350 -44.30 -49.11 5.87
N VAL A 351 -43.09 -49.06 6.40
CA VAL A 351 -42.78 -49.34 7.82
C VAL A 351 -41.38 -48.74 8.15
N ALA A 352 -41.23 -48.15 9.33
CA ALA A 352 -39.96 -47.94 10.03
C ALA A 352 -39.91 -48.88 11.26
N PRO A 353 -38.84 -48.96 12.09
CA PRO A 353 -37.45 -48.50 11.98
C PRO A 353 -36.43 -49.60 12.40
N ALA A 354 -35.16 -49.21 12.58
CA ALA A 354 -34.26 -49.58 13.70
C ALA A 354 -32.87 -50.13 13.30
N ASP A 355 -31.87 -49.34 13.69
CA ASP A 355 -30.62 -49.68 14.41
C ASP A 355 -29.83 -50.96 14.13
N SER A 356 -28.50 -50.71 14.08
CA SER A 356 -27.37 -51.46 14.65
C SER A 356 -26.37 -52.07 13.64
N TYR A 357 -25.25 -51.38 13.42
CA TYR A 357 -23.92 -51.68 13.98
C TYR A 357 -22.88 -50.68 13.47
#